data_AF-A0A3D0ZCV8-F1
#
_entry.id   AF-A0A3D0ZCV8-F1
#
_cell.length_a   1.000
_cell.length_b   1.000
_cell.length_c   1.000
_cell.angle_alpha   90.00
_cell.angle_beta   90.00
_cell.angle_gamma   90.00
#
_symmetry.space_group_name_H-M   'P 1'
#
loop_
_entity.id
_entity.type
_entity.pdbx_description
1 polymer ?
#
loop_
_entity_poly.entity_id
_entity_poly.type
_entity_poly.pdbx_seq_one_letter_code
_entity_poly.pdbx_strand_id
1 'polypeptide(L)' 'MDKPEISPDFTIEDIHKIREYHYELTKDMTFEGRAAFYHEGAKEFQKYIAERKREKELSSVMSD' A
#
# COMPACT_ATOMS: atom_id res chain seq x y z
N MET A 1 13.00 3.46 12.15
CA MET A 1 13.08 2.35 11.19
C MET A 1 12.99 2.93 9.81
N ASP A 2 13.94 2.58 8.94
CA ASP A 2 13.91 3.01 7.55
C ASP A 2 12.86 2.19 6.78
N LYS A 3 12.34 2.78 5.70
CA LYS A 3 11.39 2.11 4.81
C LYS A 3 12.05 0.83 4.24
N PRO A 4 11.38 -0.33 4.27
CA PRO A 4 11.99 -1.57 3.81
C PRO A 4 12.27 -1.52 2.31
N GLU A 5 13.46 -1.98 1.92
CA GLU A 5 13.81 -2.28 0.53
C GLU A 5 13.11 -3.57 0.11
N ILE A 6 12.28 -3.46 -0.94
CA ILE A 6 11.46 -4.57 -1.45
C ILE A 6 12.10 -5.13 -2.70
N SER A 7 12.31 -6.45 -2.72
CA SER A 7 12.82 -7.16 -3.89
C SER A 7 11.89 -6.98 -5.11
N PRO A 8 12.44 -6.83 -6.33
CA PRO A 8 11.65 -6.87 -7.56
C PRO A 8 10.81 -8.14 -7.72
N ASP A 9 11.30 -9.28 -7.22
CA ASP A 9 10.63 -10.59 -7.32
C ASP A 9 9.58 -10.83 -6.21
N PHE A 10 9.42 -9.89 -5.27
CA PHE A 10 8.52 -9.94 -4.12
C PHE A 10 8.46 -11.32 -3.41
N THR A 11 9.24 -11.44 -2.34
CA THR A 11 9.47 -12.68 -1.61
C THR A 11 8.69 -12.72 -0.29
N ILE A 12 8.67 -13.90 0.35
CA ILE A 12 8.14 -14.05 1.72
C ILE A 12 8.87 -13.13 2.70
N GLU A 13 10.17 -12.93 2.51
CA GLU A 13 10.96 -12.07 3.38
C GLU A 13 10.55 -10.59 3.26
N ASP A 14 10.15 -10.16 2.06
CA ASP A 14 9.59 -8.81 1.87
C ASP A 14 8.29 -8.62 2.66
N ILE A 15 7.45 -9.66 2.76
CA ILE A 15 6.24 -9.62 3.61
C ILE A 15 6.61 -9.43 5.08
N HIS A 16 7.63 -10.14 5.57
CA HIS A 16 8.10 -9.99 6.96
C HIS A 16 8.63 -8.58 7.22
N LYS A 17 9.49 -8.06 6.35
CA LYS A 17 10.04 -6.70 6.46
C LYS A 17 8.95 -5.63 6.48
N ILE A 18 7.93 -5.75 5.63
CA ILE A 18 6.80 -4.81 5.60
C ILE A 18 6.01 -4.88 6.91
N ARG A 19 5.74 -6.10 7.41
CA ARG A 19 4.99 -6.30 8.66
C ARG A 19 5.75 -5.74 9.86
N GLU A 20 7.05 -6.00 9.94
CA GLU A 20 7.93 -5.47 10.99
C GLU A 20 7.95 -3.94 10.97
N TYR A 21 8.17 -3.36 9.79
CA TYR A 21 8.14 -1.91 9.61
C TYR A 21 6.79 -1.29 10.06
N HIS A 22 5.66 -1.88 9.66
CA HIS A 22 4.34 -1.40 10.09
C HIS A 22 4.08 -1.60 11.59
N TYR A 23 4.57 -2.70 12.18
CA TYR A 23 4.48 -2.89 13.61
C TYR A 23 5.25 -1.79 14.35
N GLU A 24 6.51 -1.55 13.99
CA GLU A 24 7.34 -0.51 14.60
C GLU A 24 6.76 0.90 14.44
N LEU A 25 6.11 1.19 13.31
CA LEU A 25 5.42 2.46 13.10
C LEU A 25 4.17 2.63 13.98
N THR A 26 3.43 1.55 14.24
CA THR A 26 2.09 1.63 14.85
C THR A 26 2.02 1.12 16.28
N LYS A 27 3.10 0.55 16.83
CA LYS A 27 3.12 -0.11 18.15
C LYS A 27 2.74 0.81 19.31
N ASP A 28 3.11 2.09 19.22
CA ASP A 28 2.86 3.08 20.27
C ASP A 28 1.61 3.94 20.01
N MET A 29 0.88 3.68 18.92
CA MET A 29 -0.34 4.41 18.60
C MET A 29 -1.51 3.96 19.49
N THR A 30 -2.41 4.90 19.80
CA THR A 30 -3.71 4.53 20.35
C THR A 30 -4.52 3.73 19.32
N PHE A 31 -5.53 3.02 19.78
CA PHE A 31 -6.41 2.27 18.90
C PHE A 31 -7.04 3.16 17.82
N GLU A 32 -7.53 4.34 18.21
CA GLU A 32 -8.14 5.33 17.32
C GLU A 32 -7.12 5.88 16.33
N GLY A 33 -5.90 6.18 16.80
CA GLY A 33 -4.81 6.65 15.93
C GLY A 33 -4.43 5.60 14.89
N ARG A 34 -4.34 4.33 15.29
CA ARG A 34 -4.06 3.22 14.38
C ARG A 34 -5.19 2.99 13.37
N ALA A 35 -6.45 3.10 13.79
CA ALA A 35 -7.58 3.00 12.89
C ALA A 35 -7.59 4.13 11.84
N ALA A 36 -7.33 5.37 12.27
CA ALA A 36 -7.21 6.52 11.37
C ALA A 36 -6.06 6.36 10.38
N PHE A 37 -4.89 5.88 10.84
CA PHE A 37 -3.73 5.59 10.00
C PHE A 37 -4.07 4.64 8.84
N TYR A 38 -4.72 3.50 9.14
CA TYR A 38 -5.12 2.55 8.10
C TYR A 38 -6.22 3.08 7.18
N HIS A 39 -7.16 3.87 7.70
CA HIS A 39 -8.22 4.47 6.89
C HIS A 39 -7.67 5.44 5.84
N GLU A 40 -6.73 6.31 6.22
CA GLU A 40 -6.12 7.25 5.27
C GLU A 40 -5.30 6.50 4.21
N GLY A 41 -4.50 5.52 4.62
CA GLY A 41 -3.76 4.67 3.69
C GLY A 41 -4.68 3.91 2.71
N ALA A 42 -5.81 3.40 3.19
CA ALA A 42 -6.79 2.70 2.35
C ALA A 42 -7.42 3.64 1.32
N LYS A 43 -7.74 4.89 1.69
CA LYS A 43 -8.32 5.89 0.80
C LYS A 43 -7.37 6.25 -0.35
N GLU A 44 -6.09 6.46 -0.06
CA GLU A 44 -5.09 6.75 -1.11
C GLU A 44 -4.88 5.54 -2.03
N PHE A 45 -4.83 4.33 -1.48
CA PHE A 45 -4.71 3.12 -2.29
C PHE A 45 -5.94 2.89 -3.18
N GLN A 46 -7.15 3.17 -2.69
CA GLN A 46 -8.37 3.09 -3.50
C GLN A 46 -8.36 4.04 -4.69
N LYS A 47 -7.89 5.29 -4.50
CA LYS A 47 -7.71 6.25 -5.61
C LYS A 47 -6.74 5.71 -6.66
N TYR A 48 -5.58 5.23 -6.22
CA TYR A 48 -4.59 4.62 -7.11
C TYR A 48 -5.17 3.45 -7.92
N ILE A 49 -5.90 2.53 -7.28
CA ILE A 49 -6.55 1.42 -7.98
C ILE A 49 -7.59 1.91 -9.00
N ALA A 50 -8.37 2.93 -8.66
CA ALA A 50 -9.36 3.50 -9.58
C ALA A 50 -8.69 4.15 -10.80
N GLU A 51 -7.59 4.87 -10.60
CA GLU A 51 -6.79 5.47 -11.69
C GLU A 51 -6.21 4.40 -12.62
N ARG A 52 -5.56 3.37 -12.06
CA ARG A 52 -5.00 2.26 -12.86
C ARG A 52 -6.07 1.50 -13.66
N LYS A 53 -7.28 1.35 -13.11
CA LYS A 53 -8.42 0.76 -13.82
C LYS A 53 -8.86 1.65 -14.99
N ARG A 54 -9.01 2.95 -14.77
CA ARG A 54 -9.36 3.92 -15.81
C ARG A 54 -8.33 3.94 -16.94
N GLU A 55 -7.03 3.98 -16.61
CA GLU A 55 -5.96 3.94 -17.60
C GLU A 55 -6.03 2.68 -18.48
N LYS A 56 -6.29 1.53 -17.86
CA LYS A 56 -6.45 0.26 -18.58
C LYS A 56 -7.64 0.29 -19.54
N GLU A 57 -8.77 0.86 -19.10
CA GLU A 57 -9.96 1.01 -19.94
C GLU A 57 -9.71 1.96 -21.12
N LEU A 58 -9.09 3.12 -20.88
CA LEU A 58 -8.71 4.07 -21.94
C LEU A 58 -7.74 3.46 -22.95
N SER A 59 -6.72 2.74 -22.47
CA SER A 59 -5.76 2.04 -23.33
C SER A 59 -6.44 0.96 -24.19
N SER A 60 -7.47 0.29 -23.67
CA SER A 60 -8.24 -0.70 -24.43
C SER A 60 -9.04 -0.04 -25.56
N VAL A 61 -9.69 1.09 -25.28
CA VAL A 61 -10.54 1.81 -26.26
C VAL A 61 -9.72 2.48 -27.37
N MET A 62 -8.48 2.89 -27.09
CA MET A 62 -7.60 3.52 -28.08
C MET A 62 -6.83 2.52 -28.95
N SER A 63 -6.94 1.22 -28.67
CA SER A 63 -6.27 0.15 -29.42
C SER A 63 -7.19 -0.57 -30.41
N ASP A 64 -8.48 -0.21 -30.43
CA ASP A 64 -9.51 -0.67 -31.38
C ASP A 64 -9.74 0.39 -32.48
#